data_AF-A0A7S3H4Z0-F1
#
_entry.id   AF-A0A7S3H4Z0-F1
#
_cell.length_a   1.000
_cell.length_b   1.000
_cell.length_c   1.000
_cell.angle_alpha   90.00
_cell.angle_beta   90.00
_cell.angle_gamma   90.00
#
_symmetry.space_group_name_H-M   'P 1'
#
loop_
_entity.id
_entity.type
_entity.pdbx_description
1 polymer ?
#
loop_
_entity_poly.entity_id
_entity_poly.type
_entity_poly.pdbx_seq_one_letter_code
_entity_poly.pdbx_strand_id
1 'polypeptide(L)'
;AKAAQTAVQQATAVLKDFYAKSAQATALAQSAQSPAEDAPETFDKPYQGLLPEGGNVVSFLEVVLTDFARLESETSTSEATETDAYDKFTFESKKDRALKENEKGHKTAKRSDSEGALAQTEEELKLTQGQLDKAVAYYEKLKPTCVDSGITYEERVKRREEEIQSLQEALKILAGTDLS
;
A
#
# COMPACT_ATOMS: atom_id res chain seq x y z
N ALA A 1 -12.39 36.59 -0.80
CA ALA A 1 -12.36 37.17 -2.16
C ALA A 1 -13.75 37.60 -2.66
N LYS A 2 -14.73 36.69 -2.80
CA LYS A 2 -16.11 37.02 -3.27
C LYS A 2 -16.76 38.24 -2.62
N ALA A 3 -16.84 38.27 -1.28
CA ALA A 3 -17.44 39.40 -0.57
C ALA A 3 -16.69 40.73 -0.81
N ALA A 4 -15.37 40.67 -0.98
CA ALA A 4 -14.56 41.84 -1.30
C ALA A 4 -14.78 42.31 -2.74
N GLN A 5 -14.94 41.42 -3.72
CA GLN A 5 -15.35 41.81 -5.08
C GLN A 5 -16.70 42.51 -5.08
N THR A 6 -17.70 41.96 -4.40
CA THR A 6 -19.04 42.57 -4.31
C THR A 6 -18.96 43.97 -3.70
N ALA A 7 -18.22 44.14 -2.60
CA ALA A 7 -18.04 45.43 -1.96
C ALA A 7 -17.30 46.44 -2.87
N VAL A 8 -16.24 46.02 -3.55
CA VAL A 8 -15.48 46.89 -4.46
C VAL A 8 -16.28 47.26 -5.70
N GLN A 9 -17.07 46.34 -6.27
CA GLN A 9 -18.00 46.63 -7.37
C GLN A 9 -19.03 47.68 -6.97
N GLN A 10 -19.65 47.54 -5.80
CA GLN A 10 -20.61 48.50 -5.28
C GLN A 10 -19.98 49.88 -5.04
N ALA A 11 -18.80 49.93 -4.41
CA ALA A 11 -18.07 51.17 -4.17
C ALA A 11 -17.68 51.86 -5.49
N THR A 12 -17.21 51.09 -6.48
CA THR A 12 -16.87 51.59 -7.82
C THR A 12 -18.10 52.16 -8.52
N ALA A 13 -19.25 51.49 -8.43
CA ALA A 13 -20.51 51.97 -9.01
C ALA A 13 -20.95 53.30 -8.39
N VAL A 14 -20.94 53.43 -7.06
CA VAL A 14 -21.29 54.68 -6.36
C VAL A 14 -20.37 55.83 -6.76
N LEU A 15 -19.06 55.58 -6.85
CA LEU A 15 -18.10 56.62 -7.24
C LEU A 15 -18.27 57.03 -8.71
N LYS A 16 -18.48 56.10 -9.63
CA LYS A 16 -18.78 56.41 -11.04
C LYS A 16 -20.05 57.24 -11.18
N ASP A 17 -21.11 56.89 -10.43
CA ASP A 17 -22.39 57.61 -10.46
C ASP A 17 -22.26 59.04 -9.88
N PHE A 18 -21.47 59.21 -8.82
CA PHE A 18 -21.15 60.51 -8.24
C PHE A 18 -20.35 61.40 -9.21
N TYR A 19 -19.31 60.84 -9.85
CA TYR A 19 -18.50 61.57 -10.83
C TYR A 19 -19.29 61.93 -12.10
N ALA A 20 -20.20 61.08 -12.55
CA ALA A 20 -21.10 61.38 -13.66
C ALA A 20 -22.09 62.52 -13.33
N LYS A 21 -22.71 62.50 -12.14
CA LYS A 21 -23.64 63.55 -11.68
C LYS A 21 -22.94 64.88 -11.45
N SER A 22 -21.74 64.88 -10.86
CA SER A 22 -20.96 66.10 -10.66
C SER A 22 -20.52 66.73 -11.98
N ALA A 23 -20.11 65.92 -12.98
CA ALA A 23 -19.82 66.42 -14.33
C ALA A 23 -21.04 67.07 -14.99
N GLN A 24 -22.24 66.49 -14.85
CA GLN A 24 -23.49 67.08 -15.36
C GLN A 24 -23.89 68.36 -14.61
N ALA A 25 -23.71 68.41 -13.29
CA ALA A 25 -24.04 69.58 -12.47
C ALA A 25 -23.12 70.78 -12.78
N THR A 26 -21.83 70.56 -12.99
CA THR A 26 -20.89 71.62 -13.41
C THR A 26 -21.21 72.10 -14.83
N ALA A 27 -21.55 71.20 -15.75
CA ALA A 27 -21.97 71.58 -17.11
C ALA A 27 -23.26 72.41 -17.12
N LEU A 28 -24.22 72.08 -16.24
CA LEU A 28 -25.48 72.81 -16.10
C LEU A 28 -25.28 74.18 -15.43
N ALA A 29 -24.41 74.28 -14.42
CA ALA A 29 -24.05 75.54 -13.78
C ALA A 29 -23.24 76.48 -14.70
N GLN A 30 -22.43 75.94 -15.61
CA GLN A 30 -21.76 76.76 -16.64
C GLN A 30 -22.71 77.25 -17.73
N SER A 31 -23.86 76.59 -17.91
CA SER A 31 -24.94 77.08 -18.78
C SER A 31 -25.90 78.06 -18.07
N ALA A 32 -25.80 78.19 -16.75
CA ALA A 32 -26.66 79.03 -15.93
C ALA A 32 -25.83 79.90 -14.98
N GLN A 33 -25.51 81.11 -15.45
CA GLN A 33 -24.85 82.24 -14.78
C GLN A 33 -23.40 82.49 -15.22
N SER A 34 -23.21 83.67 -15.83
CA SER A 34 -21.95 84.41 -15.86
C SER A 34 -21.64 84.98 -14.46
N PRO A 35 -20.49 84.68 -13.84
CA PRO A 35 -20.01 85.43 -12.69
C PRO A 35 -18.59 85.92 -12.99
N ALA A 36 -18.47 87.04 -13.70
CA ALA A 36 -17.15 87.56 -14.09
C ALA A 36 -16.56 88.57 -13.08
N GLU A 37 -17.26 88.94 -12.00
CA GLU A 37 -16.84 90.10 -11.18
C GLU A 37 -16.45 89.80 -9.71
N ASP A 38 -16.75 88.63 -9.14
CA ASP A 38 -16.48 88.35 -7.70
C ASP A 38 -15.86 86.97 -7.39
N ALA A 39 -15.36 86.24 -8.39
CA ALA A 39 -14.64 84.99 -8.14
C ALA A 39 -13.17 85.27 -7.80
N PRO A 40 -12.59 84.66 -6.73
CA PRO A 40 -11.15 84.73 -6.49
C PRO A 40 -10.39 84.22 -7.73
N GLU A 41 -9.32 84.90 -8.14
CA GLU A 41 -8.50 84.55 -9.34
C GLU A 41 -7.98 83.10 -9.35
N THR A 42 -8.11 82.37 -8.24
CA THR A 42 -7.78 80.95 -8.14
C THR A 42 -8.81 80.00 -8.79
N PHE A 43 -9.97 80.50 -9.24
CA PHE A 43 -11.08 79.71 -9.82
C PHE A 43 -11.23 79.84 -11.35
N ASP A 44 -10.16 80.19 -12.07
CA ASP A 44 -10.17 80.43 -13.53
C ASP A 44 -10.45 79.19 -14.41
N LYS A 45 -10.48 77.99 -13.83
CA LYS A 45 -10.74 76.75 -14.57
C LYS A 45 -11.99 76.05 -14.04
N PRO A 46 -12.87 75.54 -14.93
CA PRO A 46 -13.94 74.63 -14.54
C PRO A 46 -13.39 73.56 -13.61
N TYR A 47 -14.05 73.26 -12.50
CA TYR A 47 -13.76 72.05 -11.74
C TYR A 47 -14.14 70.86 -12.63
N GLN A 48 -13.18 70.35 -13.41
CA GLN A 48 -13.39 69.25 -14.36
C GLN A 48 -13.52 67.89 -13.65
N GLY A 49 -13.40 67.86 -12.32
CA GLY A 49 -13.24 66.62 -11.58
C GLY A 49 -11.93 65.90 -11.95
N LEU A 50 -11.60 64.84 -11.22
CA LEU A 50 -10.47 63.96 -11.52
C LEU A 50 -10.78 63.01 -12.69
N LEU A 51 -11.13 63.57 -13.85
CA LEU A 51 -11.41 62.87 -15.10
C LEU A 51 -10.68 63.65 -16.20
N PRO A 52 -9.71 63.11 -16.98
CA PRO A 52 -9.41 61.70 -17.31
C PRO A 52 -7.91 61.32 -17.23
N GLU A 53 -7.06 62.08 -16.54
CA GLU A 53 -5.63 61.75 -16.45
C GLU A 53 -5.35 60.81 -15.28
N GLY A 54 -4.73 59.66 -15.57
CA GLY A 54 -4.56 58.52 -14.68
C GLY A 54 -4.10 58.89 -13.27
N GLY A 55 -4.85 58.40 -12.27
CA GLY A 55 -4.66 58.74 -10.86
C GLY A 55 -5.95 58.81 -10.05
N ASN A 56 -7.12 58.52 -10.64
CA ASN A 56 -8.39 58.54 -9.92
C ASN A 56 -8.63 57.26 -9.11
N VAL A 57 -9.39 57.39 -8.02
CA VAL A 57 -9.75 56.29 -7.12
C VAL A 57 -10.53 55.17 -7.82
N VAL A 58 -11.21 55.47 -8.93
CA VAL A 58 -11.99 54.50 -9.72
C VAL A 58 -11.05 53.49 -10.39
N SER A 59 -9.98 53.94 -11.05
CA SER A 59 -8.99 53.06 -11.66
C SER A 59 -8.28 52.19 -10.61
N PHE A 60 -8.01 52.73 -9.42
CA PHE A 60 -7.46 51.94 -8.33
C PHE A 60 -8.41 50.82 -7.88
N LEU A 61 -9.70 51.14 -7.70
CA LEU A 61 -10.71 50.14 -7.35
C LEU A 61 -10.94 49.10 -8.44
N GLU A 62 -10.80 49.46 -9.72
CA GLU A 62 -10.84 48.52 -10.83
C GLU A 62 -9.67 47.53 -10.79
N VAL A 63 -8.44 48.01 -10.52
CA VAL A 63 -7.27 47.13 -10.35
C VAL A 63 -7.49 46.17 -9.17
N VAL A 64 -7.92 46.70 -8.01
CA VAL A 64 -8.23 45.90 -6.82
C VAL A 64 -9.32 44.86 -7.10
N LEU A 65 -10.32 45.19 -7.92
CA LEU A 65 -11.36 44.25 -8.33
C LEU A 65 -10.76 43.10 -9.16
N THR A 66 -9.93 43.40 -10.15
CA THR A 66 -9.21 42.37 -10.93
C THR A 66 -8.32 41.49 -10.06
N ASP A 67 -7.65 42.06 -9.05
CA ASP A 67 -6.83 41.28 -8.12
C ASP A 67 -7.67 40.32 -7.29
N PHE A 68 -8.83 40.75 -6.78
CA PHE A 68 -9.74 39.86 -6.08
C PHE A 68 -10.38 38.80 -6.98
N ALA A 69 -10.60 39.10 -8.27
CA ALA A 69 -11.06 38.13 -9.27
C ALA A 69 -10.00 37.05 -9.53
N ARG A 70 -8.75 37.48 -9.72
CA ARG A 70 -7.61 36.57 -9.88
C ARG A 70 -7.42 35.71 -8.62
N LEU A 71 -7.41 36.32 -7.44
CA LEU A 71 -7.26 35.63 -6.17
C LEU A 71 -8.34 34.56 -5.96
N GLU A 72 -9.61 34.89 -6.24
CA GLU A 72 -10.69 33.91 -6.13
C GLU A 72 -10.48 32.71 -7.08
N SER A 73 -10.15 32.98 -8.34
CA SER A 73 -9.95 31.93 -9.35
C SER A 73 -8.77 31.03 -8.99
N GLU A 74 -7.64 31.63 -8.58
CA GLU A 74 -6.43 30.91 -8.18
C GLU A 74 -6.70 30.06 -6.92
N THR A 75 -7.30 30.65 -5.88
CA THR A 75 -7.64 29.93 -4.66
C THR A 75 -8.62 28.79 -4.93
N SER A 76 -9.69 29.04 -5.68
CA SER A 76 -10.69 27.99 -5.99
C SER A 76 -10.08 26.84 -6.78
N THR A 77 -9.18 27.14 -7.74
CA THR A 77 -8.51 26.11 -8.54
C THR A 77 -7.53 25.32 -7.68
N SER A 78 -6.77 26.01 -6.82
CA SER A 78 -5.82 25.38 -5.89
C SER A 78 -6.55 24.47 -4.91
N GLU A 79 -7.61 24.96 -4.27
CA GLU A 79 -8.40 24.17 -3.30
C GLU A 79 -9.02 22.92 -3.95
N ALA A 80 -9.55 23.05 -5.17
CA ALA A 80 -10.08 21.92 -5.91
C ALA A 80 -8.99 20.89 -6.24
N THR A 81 -7.82 21.35 -6.70
CA THR A 81 -6.69 20.48 -7.04
C THR A 81 -6.14 19.75 -5.81
N GLU A 82 -5.99 20.46 -4.69
CA GLU A 82 -5.52 19.88 -3.44
C GLU A 82 -6.52 18.87 -2.86
N THR A 83 -7.82 19.14 -2.99
CA THR A 83 -8.87 18.20 -2.56
C THR A 83 -8.81 16.91 -3.37
N ASP A 84 -8.74 17.01 -4.71
CA ASP A 84 -8.61 15.86 -5.60
C ASP A 84 -7.33 15.06 -5.32
N ALA A 85 -6.20 15.75 -5.12
CA ALA A 85 -4.92 15.13 -4.79
C ALA A 85 -4.99 14.39 -3.45
N TYR A 86 -5.59 15.01 -2.43
CA TYR A 86 -5.78 14.41 -1.12
C TYR A 86 -6.68 13.18 -1.16
N ASP A 87 -7.82 13.26 -1.85
CA ASP A 87 -8.77 12.16 -1.97
C ASP A 87 -8.15 10.98 -2.72
N LYS A 88 -7.45 11.25 -3.83
CA LYS A 88 -6.71 10.24 -4.58
C LYS A 88 -5.63 9.59 -3.73
N PHE A 89 -4.79 10.39 -3.07
CA PHE A 89 -3.71 9.89 -2.22
C PHE A 89 -4.26 9.04 -1.08
N THR A 90 -5.33 9.49 -0.43
CA THR A 90 -5.97 8.78 0.68
C THR A 90 -6.57 7.46 0.21
N PHE A 91 -7.24 7.45 -0.94
CA PHE A 91 -7.80 6.23 -1.53
C PHE A 91 -6.71 5.23 -1.90
N GLU A 92 -5.69 5.67 -2.64
CA GLU A 92 -4.57 4.82 -3.05
C GLU A 92 -3.80 4.26 -1.85
N SER A 93 -3.55 5.09 -0.83
CA SER A 93 -2.88 4.67 0.41
C SER A 93 -3.70 3.65 1.20
N LYS A 94 -5.02 3.83 1.30
CA LYS A 94 -5.91 2.86 1.96
C LYS A 94 -5.90 1.52 1.22
N LYS A 95 -5.95 1.55 -0.12
CA LYS A 95 -5.89 0.34 -0.96
C LYS A 95 -4.55 -0.39 -0.80
N ASP A 96 -3.44 0.35 -0.89
CA ASP A 96 -2.09 -0.19 -0.75
C ASP A 96 -1.86 -0.80 0.64
N ARG A 97 -2.31 -0.11 1.70
CA ARG A 97 -2.26 -0.65 3.07
C ARG A 97 -3.02 -1.97 3.19
N ALA A 98 -4.26 -2.02 2.70
CA ALA A 98 -5.08 -3.24 2.77
C ALA A 98 -4.44 -4.41 2.02
N LEU A 99 -3.89 -4.15 0.83
CA LEU A 99 -3.15 -5.16 0.05
C LEU A 99 -1.93 -5.67 0.81
N LYS A 100 -1.10 -4.75 1.33
CA LYS A 100 0.13 -5.11 2.07
C LYS A 100 -0.16 -5.85 3.37
N GLU A 101 -1.21 -5.49 4.09
CA GLU A 101 -1.64 -6.21 5.30
C GLU A 101 -2.08 -7.65 4.96
N ASN A 102 -2.85 -7.83 3.89
CA ASN A 102 -3.27 -9.14 3.43
C ASN A 102 -2.07 -9.99 2.95
N GLU A 103 -1.18 -9.42 2.14
CA GLU A 103 0.05 -10.09 1.71
C GLU A 103 0.93 -10.51 2.88
N LYS A 104 1.09 -9.62 3.88
CA LYS A 104 1.84 -9.92 5.09
C LYS A 104 1.21 -11.10 5.83
N GLY A 105 -0.12 -11.13 5.96
CA GLY A 105 -0.86 -12.24 6.55
C GLY A 105 -0.58 -13.57 5.84
N HIS A 106 -0.74 -13.60 4.52
CA HIS A 106 -0.47 -14.79 3.70
C HIS A 106 0.98 -15.25 3.78
N LYS A 107 1.96 -14.34 3.69
CA LYS A 107 3.38 -14.67 3.80
C LYS A 107 3.73 -15.20 5.19
N THR A 108 3.13 -14.64 6.25
CA THR A 108 3.36 -15.09 7.62
C THR A 108 2.78 -16.48 7.86
N ALA A 109 1.56 -16.75 7.39
CA ALA A 109 0.95 -18.09 7.46
C ALA A 109 1.80 -19.12 6.70
N LYS A 110 2.17 -18.82 5.45
CA LYS A 110 3.00 -19.72 4.63
C LYS A 110 4.36 -20.01 5.27
N ARG A 111 4.96 -19.00 5.91
CA ARG A 111 6.21 -19.17 6.67
C ARG A 111 6.00 -20.15 7.82
N SER A 112 4.98 -19.95 8.63
CA SER A 112 4.65 -20.83 9.76
C SER A 112 4.41 -22.28 9.30
N ASP A 113 3.65 -22.47 8.21
CA ASP A 113 3.39 -23.79 7.66
C ASP A 113 4.67 -24.47 7.18
N SER A 114 5.55 -23.70 6.52
CA SER A 114 6.83 -24.21 6.01
C SER A 114 7.80 -24.55 7.14
N GLU A 115 7.87 -23.73 8.19
CA GLU A 115 8.67 -24.00 9.39
C GLU A 115 8.16 -25.25 10.13
N GLY A 116 6.84 -25.44 10.22
CA GLY A 116 6.24 -26.64 10.80
C GLY A 116 6.54 -27.90 9.98
N ALA A 117 6.38 -27.83 8.66
CA ALA A 117 6.71 -28.94 7.75
C ALA A 117 8.20 -29.30 7.83
N LEU A 118 9.09 -28.30 7.88
CA LEU A 118 10.53 -28.54 8.04
C LEU A 118 10.81 -29.31 9.33
N ALA A 119 10.32 -28.83 10.47
CA ALA A 119 10.54 -29.48 11.77
C ALA A 119 10.03 -30.93 11.78
N GLN A 120 8.84 -31.17 11.22
CA GLN A 120 8.29 -32.52 11.09
C GLN A 120 9.19 -33.41 10.22
N THR A 121 9.60 -32.93 9.04
CA THR A 121 10.45 -33.71 8.14
C THR A 121 11.84 -34.00 8.73
N GLU A 122 12.41 -33.09 9.51
CA GLU A 122 13.68 -33.32 10.21
C GLU A 122 13.54 -34.41 11.29
N GLU A 123 12.44 -34.41 12.04
CA GLU A 123 12.14 -35.46 13.03
C GLU A 123 11.94 -36.82 12.35
N GLU A 124 11.12 -36.86 11.30
CA GLU A 124 10.87 -38.07 10.51
C GLU A 124 12.17 -38.63 9.90
N LEU A 125 13.03 -37.76 9.36
CA LEU A 125 14.33 -38.16 8.83
C LEU A 125 15.20 -38.81 9.92
N LYS A 126 15.27 -38.19 11.10
CA LYS A 126 16.06 -38.75 12.22
C LYS A 126 15.51 -40.10 12.69
N LEU A 127 14.19 -40.23 12.79
CA LEU A 127 13.53 -41.46 13.20
C LEU A 127 13.77 -42.58 12.17
N THR A 128 13.54 -42.29 10.90
CA THR A 128 13.68 -43.26 9.81
C THR A 128 15.13 -43.69 9.61
N GLN A 129 16.10 -42.77 9.73
CA GLN A 129 17.51 -43.12 9.73
C GLN A 129 17.85 -44.07 10.90
N GLY A 130 17.36 -43.78 12.10
CA GLY A 130 17.58 -44.67 13.25
C GLY A 130 16.92 -46.04 13.10
N GLN A 131 15.78 -46.13 12.41
CA GLN A 131 15.15 -47.41 12.06
C GLN A 131 15.96 -48.16 11.02
N LEU A 132 16.46 -47.47 9.99
CA LEU A 132 17.30 -48.04 8.95
C LEU A 132 18.60 -48.61 9.55
N ASP A 133 19.28 -47.86 10.41
CA ASP A 133 20.50 -48.31 11.07
C ASP A 133 20.28 -49.59 11.88
N LYS A 134 19.16 -49.67 12.62
CA LYS A 134 18.76 -50.87 13.36
C LYS A 134 18.45 -52.04 12.44
N ALA A 135 17.74 -51.79 11.33
CA ALA A 135 17.39 -52.82 10.35
C ALA A 135 18.66 -53.39 9.68
N VAL A 136 19.61 -52.53 9.29
CA VAL A 136 20.90 -52.94 8.74
C VAL A 136 21.69 -53.76 9.76
N ALA A 137 21.78 -53.30 11.01
CA ALA A 137 22.47 -54.03 12.06
C ALA A 137 21.85 -55.42 12.33
N TYR A 138 20.53 -55.55 12.25
CA TYR A 138 19.84 -56.83 12.37
C TYR A 138 20.06 -57.74 11.15
N TYR A 139 20.01 -57.16 9.95
CA TYR A 139 20.29 -57.87 8.71
C TYR A 139 21.70 -58.47 8.71
N GLU A 140 22.73 -57.70 9.09
CA GLU A 140 24.11 -58.19 9.18
C GLU A 140 24.26 -59.33 10.20
N LYS A 141 23.47 -59.35 11.28
CA LYS A 141 23.45 -60.48 12.23
C LYS A 141 22.81 -61.74 11.66
N LEU A 142 21.79 -61.60 10.81
CA LEU A 142 21.12 -62.74 10.18
C LEU A 142 21.87 -63.30 8.98
N LYS A 143 22.65 -62.46 8.30
CA LYS A 143 23.33 -62.80 7.04
C LYS A 143 24.18 -64.07 7.12
N PRO A 144 25.03 -64.30 8.15
CA PRO A 144 25.80 -65.54 8.26
C PRO A 144 24.93 -66.80 8.37
N THR A 145 23.78 -66.71 9.04
CA THR A 145 22.91 -67.86 9.31
C THR A 145 21.93 -68.14 8.18
N CYS A 146 21.46 -67.09 7.51
CA CYS A 146 20.36 -67.17 6.54
C CYS A 146 20.79 -67.03 5.08
N VAL A 147 21.92 -66.38 4.80
CA VAL A 147 22.40 -66.11 3.42
C VAL A 147 23.73 -66.82 3.18
N ASP A 148 24.70 -66.64 4.08
CA ASP A 148 26.07 -67.17 3.96
C ASP A 148 26.28 -68.43 4.82
N SER A 149 25.25 -69.28 4.93
CA SER A 149 25.26 -70.44 5.86
C SER A 149 26.33 -71.50 5.57
N GLY A 150 27.08 -71.37 4.48
CA GLY A 150 28.22 -72.23 4.11
C GLY A 150 27.88 -73.70 3.85
N ILE A 151 26.63 -74.11 4.04
CA ILE A 151 26.13 -75.46 3.89
C ILE A 151 24.88 -75.41 3.02
N THR A 152 24.88 -76.19 1.94
CA THR A 152 23.73 -76.31 1.02
C THR A 152 22.53 -76.94 1.70
N TYR A 153 21.33 -76.75 1.13
CA TYR A 153 20.13 -77.41 1.68
C TYR A 153 20.30 -78.92 1.69
N GLU A 154 20.87 -79.47 0.62
CA GLU A 154 21.15 -80.89 0.41
C GLU A 154 22.09 -81.44 1.49
N GLU A 155 23.19 -80.75 1.80
CA GLU A 155 24.11 -81.16 2.87
C GLU A 155 23.45 -81.11 4.26
N ARG A 156 22.56 -80.15 4.51
CA ARG A 156 21.77 -80.12 5.77
C ARG A 156 20.80 -81.29 5.86
N VAL A 157 20.15 -81.66 4.76
CA VAL A 157 19.24 -82.82 4.72
C VAL A 157 20.03 -84.10 4.98
N LYS A 158 21.16 -84.29 4.28
CA LYS A 158 22.01 -85.46 4.45
C LYS A 158 22.51 -85.63 5.90
N ARG A 159 23.03 -84.57 6.53
CA ARG A 159 23.46 -84.62 7.94
C ARG A 159 22.32 -85.00 8.90
N ARG A 160 21.10 -84.53 8.63
CA ARG A 160 19.93 -84.91 9.43
C ARG A 160 19.54 -86.37 9.23
N GLU A 161 19.63 -86.87 8.00
CA GLU A 161 19.38 -88.29 7.72
C GLU A 161 20.39 -89.19 8.42
N GLU A 162 21.68 -88.85 8.39
CA GLU A 162 22.74 -89.56 9.11
C GLU A 162 22.51 -89.54 10.64
N GLU A 163 22.14 -88.38 11.19
CA GLU A 163 21.77 -88.24 12.60
C GLU A 163 20.56 -89.12 12.96
N ILE A 164 19.49 -89.10 12.15
CA ILE A 164 18.30 -89.94 12.35
C ILE A 164 18.67 -91.43 12.35
N GLN A 165 19.51 -91.87 11.42
CA GLN A 165 19.95 -93.27 11.36
C GLN A 165 20.71 -93.66 12.63
N SER A 166 21.67 -92.83 13.07
CA SER A 166 22.42 -93.09 14.31
C SER A 166 21.53 -93.15 15.55
N LEU A 167 20.52 -92.27 15.63
CA LEU A 167 19.56 -92.25 16.73
C LEU A 167 18.65 -93.48 16.71
N GLN A 168 18.25 -93.94 15.52
CA GLN A 168 17.48 -95.17 15.36
C GLN A 168 18.29 -96.41 15.77
N GLU A 169 19.57 -96.46 15.43
CA GLU A 169 20.48 -97.53 15.87
C GLU A 169 20.66 -97.52 17.39
N ALA A 170 20.97 -96.36 17.98
CA ALA A 170 21.07 -96.21 19.43
C ALA A 170 19.77 -96.63 20.15
N LEU A 171 18.61 -96.29 19.58
CA LEU A 171 17.32 -96.71 20.10
C LEU A 171 17.12 -98.23 20.02
N LYS A 172 17.53 -98.89 18.92
CA LYS A 172 17.47 -100.36 18.80
C LYS A 172 18.34 -101.07 19.83
N ILE A 173 19.54 -100.53 20.08
CA ILE A 173 20.46 -101.03 21.11
C ILE A 173 19.83 -100.86 22.50
N LEU A 174 19.29 -99.69 22.81
CA LEU A 174 18.64 -99.40 24.11
C LEU A 174 17.34 -100.19 24.32
N ALA A 175 16.59 -100.47 23.26
CA ALA A 175 15.37 -101.28 23.28
C ALA A 175 15.66 -102.79 23.37
N GLY A 176 16.93 -103.20 23.38
CA GLY A 176 17.33 -104.61 23.47
C GLY A 176 17.05 -105.43 22.22
N THR A 177 16.70 -104.78 21.10
CA THR A 177 16.43 -105.42 19.80
C THR A 177 17.70 -105.74 19.00
N ASP A 178 18.87 -105.30 19.47
CA ASP A 178 20.18 -105.47 18.81
C ASP A 178 21.12 -106.42 19.59
N LEU A 179 20.61 -107.11 20.63
CA LEU A 179 21.34 -108.04 21.50
C LEU A 179 20.92 -109.51 21.33
N SER A 180 20.33 -109.84 20.18
CA SER A 180 19.95 -111.21 19.78
C SER A 180 20.76 -111.70 18.59
#